data_AF-A0A4Y2C6F5-F1
#
_entry.id   AF-A0A4Y2C6F5-F1
#
_cell.length_a   1.000
_cell.length_b   1.000
_cell.length_c   1.000
_cell.angle_alpha   90.00
_cell.angle_beta   90.00
_cell.angle_gamma   90.00
#
_symmetry.space_group_name_H-M   'P 1'
#
loop_
_entity.id
_entity.type
_entity.pdbx_description
1 polymer ?
#
loop_
_entity_poly.entity_id
_entity_poly.type
_entity_poly.pdbx_seq_one_letter_code
_entity_poly.pdbx_strand_id
1 'polypeptide(L)'
;MQVLGVLAGITPLYLSAKAEFQKFQVSVCRSSELGRVLDVGELDHFVKLSNALIEFRIIDIKPQIENSQFEAYTDGSRIEDDCGFSVCILKNEHPFKIFKFKLSKNNTVSQAELAPINFAVCWTLENGFKINIYTDSQSSVEALRSTRPRSAFVIETKNNFYLAGNSVGLTWVKALVGDPGNELADHDAKLATTDGENMNVQTPLSYVKFKITKNLMKDWQYNWENYDSDSGKRDRSFVPCVNKNLLVHNKCLLYFLMEHGPFPCYLHRFKKLNSPLCPCGRPGDADHYVFHCPLTKEPALNHRVEWFKIFLKNRECILRLENIFRFCGDMCNRLNQY
;
A
#
# COMPACT_ATOMS: atom_id res chain seq x y z
N MET A 1 11.69 16.08 -18.70
CA MET A 1 10.43 16.03 -17.93
C MET A 1 10.33 14.81 -17.00
N GLN A 2 10.90 13.65 -17.35
CA GLN A 2 10.82 12.44 -16.51
C GLN A 2 11.58 12.55 -15.17
N VAL A 3 12.77 13.16 -15.18
CA VAL A 3 13.60 13.35 -13.97
C VAL A 3 12.88 14.17 -12.89
N LEU A 4 12.37 15.36 -13.26
CA LEU A 4 11.66 16.23 -12.31
C LEU A 4 10.41 15.54 -11.75
N GLY A 5 9.70 14.74 -12.56
CA GLY A 5 8.59 13.92 -12.10
C GLY A 5 9.01 12.94 -11.00
N VAL A 6 10.13 12.24 -11.19
CA VAL A 6 10.70 11.34 -10.16
C VAL A 6 11.07 12.10 -8.89
N LEU A 7 11.77 13.23 -8.99
CA LEU A 7 12.16 14.05 -7.84
C LEU A 7 10.98 14.66 -7.08
N ALA A 8 9.86 14.89 -7.76
CA ALA A 8 8.61 15.38 -7.17
C ALA A 8 7.64 14.27 -6.73
N GLY A 9 7.99 12.99 -6.95
CA GLY A 9 7.10 11.87 -6.66
C GLY A 9 5.86 11.79 -7.57
N ILE A 10 5.90 12.50 -8.71
CA ILE A 10 4.79 12.59 -9.66
C ILE A 10 4.98 11.55 -10.76
N THR A 11 4.01 10.64 -10.85
CA THR A 11 3.97 9.62 -11.89
C THR A 11 3.73 10.24 -13.28
N PRO A 12 4.34 9.69 -14.35
CA PRO A 12 4.05 10.11 -15.71
C PRO A 12 2.55 10.11 -16.02
N LEU A 13 2.08 11.14 -16.73
CA LEU A 13 0.66 11.34 -17.00
C LEU A 13 0.02 10.14 -17.71
N TYR A 14 0.68 9.58 -18.72
CA TYR A 14 0.15 8.45 -19.49
C TYR A 14 -0.01 7.17 -18.63
N LEU A 15 0.93 6.91 -17.70
CA LEU A 15 0.81 5.79 -16.76
C LEU A 15 -0.34 6.00 -15.79
N SER A 16 -0.46 7.23 -15.29
CA SER A 16 -1.55 7.63 -14.38
C SER A 16 -2.91 7.50 -15.07
N ALA A 17 -3.03 7.99 -16.31
CA ALA A 17 -4.24 7.86 -17.12
C ALA A 17 -4.60 6.39 -17.40
N LYS A 18 -3.60 5.55 -17.76
CA LYS A 18 -3.79 4.10 -17.95
C LYS A 18 -4.34 3.43 -16.68
N ALA A 19 -3.77 3.72 -15.52
CA ALA A 19 -4.22 3.13 -14.26
C ALA A 19 -5.62 3.63 -13.84
N GLU A 20 -5.92 4.92 -14.01
CA GLU A 20 -7.25 5.45 -13.71
C GLU A 20 -8.31 4.89 -14.68
N PHE A 21 -7.98 4.74 -15.96
CA PHE A 21 -8.85 4.08 -16.92
C PHE A 21 -9.16 2.63 -16.53
N GLN A 22 -8.15 1.86 -16.12
CA GLN A 22 -8.35 0.50 -15.62
C GLN A 22 -9.23 0.49 -14.35
N LYS A 23 -8.99 1.38 -13.38
CA LYS A 23 -9.84 1.49 -12.18
C LYS A 23 -11.29 1.81 -12.52
N PHE A 24 -11.51 2.67 -13.51
CA PHE A 24 -12.83 3.02 -14.01
C PHE A 24 -13.53 1.83 -14.66
N GLN A 25 -12.84 1.07 -15.52
CA GLN A 25 -13.37 -0.13 -16.17
C GLN A 25 -13.85 -1.17 -15.15
N VAL A 26 -13.12 -1.36 -14.03
CA VAL A 26 -13.56 -2.29 -12.98
C VAL A 26 -14.68 -1.69 -12.12
N SER A 27 -14.49 -0.46 -11.63
CA SER A 27 -15.39 0.11 -10.61
C SER A 27 -16.74 0.56 -11.17
N VAL A 28 -16.76 1.00 -12.43
CA VAL A 28 -17.95 1.60 -13.07
C VAL A 28 -18.50 0.70 -14.17
N CYS A 29 -17.65 0.28 -15.12
CA CYS A 29 -18.09 -0.55 -16.25
C CYS A 29 -18.26 -2.03 -15.88
N ARG A 30 -17.71 -2.47 -14.72
CA ARG A 30 -17.73 -3.86 -14.26
C ARG A 30 -17.19 -4.85 -15.30
N SER A 31 -16.14 -4.45 -16.02
CA SER A 31 -15.54 -5.29 -17.06
C SER A 31 -14.90 -6.54 -16.46
N SER A 32 -15.46 -7.71 -16.78
CA SER A 32 -14.89 -9.02 -16.42
C SER A 32 -13.62 -9.33 -17.23
N GLU A 33 -13.50 -8.75 -18.42
CA GLU A 33 -12.33 -8.88 -19.29
C GLU A 33 -11.06 -8.32 -18.61
N LEU A 34 -11.17 -7.17 -17.93
CA LEU A 34 -10.03 -6.61 -17.19
C LEU A 34 -9.63 -7.49 -16.00
N GLY A 35 -10.58 -8.19 -15.39
CA GLY A 35 -10.29 -9.20 -14.36
C GLY A 35 -9.42 -10.35 -14.88
N ARG A 36 -9.66 -10.78 -16.12
CA ARG A 36 -8.82 -11.78 -16.81
C ARG A 36 -7.45 -11.24 -17.17
N VAL A 37 -7.39 -10.03 -17.75
CA VAL A 37 -6.12 -9.36 -18.11
C VAL A 37 -5.22 -9.15 -16.90
N LEU A 38 -5.81 -8.82 -15.75
CA LEU A 38 -5.07 -8.64 -14.52
C LEU A 38 -4.78 -9.96 -13.81
N ASP A 39 -5.21 -11.13 -14.29
CA ASP A 39 -5.09 -12.42 -13.60
C ASP A 39 -5.59 -12.34 -12.15
N VAL A 40 -6.82 -11.86 -11.97
CA VAL A 40 -7.44 -11.68 -10.64
C VAL A 40 -8.65 -12.60 -10.39
N GLY A 41 -8.97 -13.48 -11.34
CA GLY A 41 -10.09 -14.43 -11.20
C GLY A 41 -11.46 -13.73 -11.20
N GLU A 42 -12.44 -14.36 -10.56
CA GLU A 42 -13.78 -13.80 -10.38
C GLU A 42 -13.77 -12.64 -9.39
N LEU A 43 -14.46 -11.55 -9.74
CA LEU A 43 -14.46 -10.32 -8.95
C LEU A 43 -15.70 -10.25 -8.08
N ASP A 44 -15.49 -9.83 -6.83
CA ASP A 44 -16.55 -9.35 -5.96
C ASP A 44 -17.16 -8.12 -6.63
N HIS A 45 -18.48 -8.12 -6.78
CA HIS A 45 -19.16 -7.10 -7.56
C HIS A 45 -19.77 -6.04 -6.64
N PHE A 46 -19.64 -4.78 -7.05
CA PHE A 46 -20.24 -3.67 -6.34
C PHE A 46 -21.76 -3.71 -6.47
N VAL A 47 -22.49 -3.86 -5.36
CA VAL A 47 -23.94 -3.70 -5.34
C VAL A 47 -24.26 -2.23 -5.20
N LYS A 48 -25.02 -1.67 -6.15
CA LYS A 48 -25.55 -0.31 -5.99
C LYS A 48 -26.46 -0.30 -4.77
N LEU A 49 -26.26 0.65 -3.86
CA LEU A 49 -27.08 0.74 -2.65
C LEU A 49 -28.58 0.69 -2.97
N SER A 50 -29.03 1.36 -4.04
CA SER A 50 -30.42 1.34 -4.53
C SER A 50 -31.00 -0.07 -4.74
N ASN A 51 -30.16 -1.06 -5.01
CA ASN A 51 -30.57 -2.43 -5.31
C ASN A 51 -30.56 -3.33 -4.05
N ALA A 52 -29.95 -2.88 -2.94
CA ALA A 52 -30.01 -3.59 -1.68
C ALA A 52 -31.29 -3.19 -0.94
N LEU A 53 -32.10 -4.19 -0.56
CA LEU A 53 -33.30 -4.01 0.26
C LEU A 53 -32.92 -3.29 1.56
N ILE A 54 -33.75 -2.32 1.96
CA ILE A 54 -33.47 -1.42 3.11
C ILE A 54 -33.32 -2.24 4.40
N GLU A 55 -34.12 -3.29 4.55
CA GLU A 55 -34.12 -4.23 5.69
C GLU A 55 -32.77 -4.91 5.89
N PHE A 56 -31.96 -5.08 4.84
CA PHE A 56 -30.62 -5.67 4.94
C PHE A 56 -29.52 -4.65 5.10
N ARG A 57 -29.80 -3.34 4.99
CA ARG A 57 -28.78 -2.30 5.17
C ARG A 57 -28.45 -2.08 6.63
N ILE A 58 -29.40 -2.29 7.52
CA ILE A 58 -29.26 -2.13 8.97
C ILE A 58 -29.68 -3.46 9.60
N ILE A 59 -28.69 -4.25 10.00
CA ILE A 59 -28.92 -5.46 10.77
C ILE A 59 -28.64 -5.15 12.24
N ASP A 60 -29.56 -5.52 13.12
CA ASP A 60 -29.34 -5.48 14.55
C ASP A 60 -28.70 -6.81 14.99
N ILE A 61 -27.38 -6.84 15.02
CA ILE A 61 -26.64 -8.04 15.45
C ILE A 61 -26.49 -7.98 16.96
N LYS A 62 -27.18 -8.89 17.65
CA LYS A 62 -27.05 -9.07 19.09
C LYS A 62 -25.63 -9.55 19.41
N PRO A 63 -24.96 -9.00 20.43
CA PRO A 63 -23.64 -9.48 20.85
C PRO A 63 -23.68 -10.98 21.19
N GLN A 64 -24.62 -11.38 22.03
CA GLN A 64 -24.86 -12.77 22.40
C GLN A 64 -26.35 -13.06 22.39
N ILE A 65 -26.67 -14.32 22.10
CA ILE A 65 -28.01 -14.88 22.24
C ILE A 65 -28.07 -15.82 23.45
N GLU A 66 -29.25 -15.86 24.07
CA GLU A 66 -29.55 -16.80 25.15
C GLU A 66 -29.75 -18.22 24.60
N ASN A 67 -29.43 -19.23 25.42
CA ASN A 67 -29.58 -20.64 25.06
C ASN A 67 -28.82 -21.05 23.80
N SER A 68 -27.62 -20.46 23.61
CA SER A 68 -26.71 -20.91 22.57
C SER A 68 -26.34 -22.39 22.80
N GLN A 69 -26.35 -23.19 21.73
CA GLN A 69 -25.98 -24.59 21.77
C GLN A 69 -24.49 -24.80 21.51
N PHE A 70 -23.86 -23.84 20.80
CA PHE A 70 -22.46 -23.88 20.43
C PHE A 70 -21.83 -22.49 20.53
N GLU A 71 -20.52 -22.47 20.68
CA GLU A 71 -19.69 -21.28 20.53
C GLU A 71 -18.83 -21.44 19.29
N ALA A 72 -18.65 -20.37 18.51
CA ALA A 72 -17.85 -20.39 17.31
C ALA A 72 -16.76 -19.32 17.41
N TYR A 73 -15.50 -19.73 17.45
CA TYR A 73 -14.37 -18.82 17.39
C TYR A 73 -13.85 -18.76 15.96
N THR A 74 -13.58 -17.56 15.47
CA THR A 74 -13.23 -17.31 14.07
C THR A 74 -11.97 -16.48 13.98
N ASP A 75 -11.07 -16.85 13.08
CA ASP A 75 -9.90 -16.04 12.75
C ASP A 75 -9.52 -16.15 11.28
N GLY A 76 -8.91 -15.10 10.74
CA GLY A 76 -8.39 -15.01 9.39
C GLY A 76 -6.90 -14.70 9.35
N SER A 77 -6.10 -15.56 8.70
CA SER A 77 -4.65 -15.39 8.60
C SER A 77 -4.19 -15.13 7.17
N ARG A 78 -3.11 -14.34 7.06
CA ARG A 78 -2.35 -14.21 5.81
C ARG A 78 -0.86 -14.31 6.10
N ILE A 79 -0.21 -15.26 5.43
CA ILE A 79 1.23 -15.46 5.48
C ILE A 79 1.74 -15.29 4.05
N GLU A 80 2.54 -14.25 3.82
CA GLU A 80 2.99 -13.84 2.49
C GLU A 80 1.80 -13.63 1.51
N ASP A 81 1.75 -14.43 0.44
CA ASP A 81 0.68 -14.42 -0.56
C ASP A 81 -0.43 -15.44 -0.28
N ASP A 82 -0.26 -16.33 0.71
CA ASP A 82 -1.25 -17.31 1.11
C ASP A 82 -2.19 -16.75 2.19
N CYS A 83 -3.46 -17.07 2.04
CA CYS A 83 -4.54 -16.53 2.87
C CYS A 83 -5.46 -17.68 3.26
N GLY A 84 -5.94 -17.70 4.49
CA GLY A 84 -6.78 -18.77 5.00
C GLY A 84 -7.53 -18.33 6.24
N PHE A 85 -8.53 -19.10 6.62
CA PHE A 85 -9.32 -18.82 7.81
C PHE A 85 -9.74 -20.11 8.51
N SER A 86 -10.10 -19.98 9.79
CA SER A 86 -10.64 -21.08 10.58
C SER A 86 -11.97 -20.72 11.23
N VAL A 87 -12.76 -21.77 11.51
CA VAL A 87 -13.94 -21.69 12.38
C VAL A 87 -13.87 -22.86 13.36
N CYS A 88 -13.69 -22.54 14.65
CA CYS A 88 -13.62 -23.49 15.74
C CYS A 88 -14.96 -23.51 16.47
N ILE A 89 -15.77 -24.53 16.21
CA ILE A 89 -17.05 -24.76 16.88
C ILE A 89 -16.80 -25.55 18.16
N LEU A 90 -17.16 -24.98 19.31
CA LEU A 90 -17.05 -25.56 20.63
C LEU A 90 -18.43 -25.91 21.19
N LYS A 91 -18.50 -26.99 21.95
CA LYS A 91 -19.66 -27.38 22.74
C LYS A 91 -19.22 -27.60 24.18
N ASN A 92 -19.80 -26.86 25.12
CA ASN A 92 -19.39 -26.87 26.53
C ASN A 92 -17.88 -26.66 26.68
N GLU A 93 -17.31 -25.63 26.04
CA GLU A 93 -15.88 -25.27 26.05
C GLU A 93 -14.92 -26.29 25.39
N HIS A 94 -15.42 -27.41 24.86
CA HIS A 94 -14.59 -28.42 24.19
C HIS A 94 -14.75 -28.33 22.67
N PRO A 95 -13.66 -28.47 21.88
CA PRO A 95 -13.74 -28.49 20.43
C PRO A 95 -14.70 -29.59 19.93
N PHE A 96 -15.76 -29.17 19.24
CA PHE A 96 -16.72 -30.06 18.59
C PHE A 96 -16.36 -30.27 17.12
N LYS A 97 -16.04 -29.18 16.41
CA LYS A 97 -15.62 -29.23 15.01
C LYS A 97 -14.72 -28.06 14.67
N ILE A 98 -13.66 -28.32 13.91
CA ILE A 98 -12.73 -27.29 13.43
C ILE A 98 -12.77 -27.31 11.91
N PHE A 99 -13.04 -26.15 11.31
CA PHE A 99 -13.00 -25.95 9.88
C PHE A 99 -11.81 -25.09 9.51
N LYS A 100 -11.13 -25.44 8.42
CA LYS A 100 -9.96 -24.73 7.90
C LYS A 100 -10.10 -24.59 6.40
N PHE A 101 -10.09 -23.35 5.93
CA PHE A 101 -10.24 -23.06 4.52
C PHE A 101 -9.11 -22.18 4.01
N LYS A 102 -8.54 -22.60 2.88
CA LYS A 102 -7.56 -21.83 2.11
C LYS A 102 -8.30 -20.93 1.12
N LEU A 103 -7.98 -19.65 1.12
CA LEU A 103 -8.49 -18.66 0.18
C LEU A 103 -7.52 -18.47 -0.99
N SER A 104 -8.00 -17.82 -2.06
CA SER A 104 -7.13 -17.43 -3.17
C SER A 104 -6.12 -16.37 -2.72
N LYS A 105 -4.92 -16.37 -3.34
CA LYS A 105 -3.87 -15.35 -3.14
C LYS A 105 -4.33 -13.90 -3.35
N ASN A 106 -5.43 -13.74 -4.09
CA ASN A 106 -6.03 -12.45 -4.40
C ASN A 106 -7.00 -11.94 -3.32
N ASN A 107 -7.40 -12.80 -2.37
CA ASN A 107 -8.23 -12.39 -1.25
C ASN A 107 -7.42 -11.57 -0.24
N THR A 108 -8.08 -10.69 0.51
CA THR A 108 -7.45 -9.82 1.51
C THR A 108 -7.58 -10.38 2.92
N VAL A 109 -6.74 -9.94 3.86
CA VAL A 109 -6.92 -10.25 5.31
C VAL A 109 -8.34 -9.94 5.76
N SER A 110 -8.89 -8.78 5.40
CA SER A 110 -10.28 -8.42 5.74
C SER A 110 -11.34 -9.40 5.20
N GLN A 111 -11.05 -10.15 4.13
CA GLN A 111 -11.95 -11.21 3.67
C GLN A 111 -11.73 -12.52 4.43
N ALA A 112 -10.49 -12.85 4.75
CA ALA A 112 -10.16 -13.99 5.62
C ALA A 112 -10.78 -13.85 7.01
N GLU A 113 -10.98 -12.63 7.48
CA GLU A 113 -11.61 -12.33 8.77
C GLU A 113 -13.14 -12.35 8.72
N LEU A 114 -13.73 -11.97 7.58
CA LEU A 114 -15.19 -11.91 7.42
C LEU A 114 -15.77 -13.26 6.97
N ALA A 115 -15.04 -14.02 6.15
CA ALA A 115 -15.45 -15.32 5.66
C ALA A 115 -15.78 -16.36 6.75
N PRO A 116 -15.00 -16.52 7.83
CA PRO A 116 -15.33 -17.46 8.89
C PRO A 116 -16.60 -17.07 9.65
N ILE A 117 -16.88 -15.77 9.79
CA ILE A 117 -18.13 -15.27 10.36
C ILE A 117 -19.29 -15.70 9.47
N ASN A 118 -19.22 -15.43 8.16
CA ASN A 118 -20.25 -15.83 7.21
C ASN A 118 -20.45 -17.36 7.22
N PHE A 119 -19.36 -18.12 7.26
CA PHE A 119 -19.39 -19.57 7.33
C PHE A 119 -20.12 -20.07 8.59
N ALA A 120 -19.83 -19.51 9.76
CA ALA A 120 -20.49 -19.89 11.01
C ALA A 120 -22.01 -19.58 10.99
N VAL A 121 -22.41 -18.47 10.36
CA VAL A 121 -23.83 -18.14 10.15
C VAL A 121 -24.50 -19.14 9.20
N CYS A 122 -23.86 -19.49 8.08
CA CYS A 122 -24.38 -20.51 7.16
C CYS A 122 -24.49 -21.87 7.85
N TRP A 123 -23.49 -22.27 8.64
CA TRP A 123 -23.50 -23.51 9.41
C TRP A 123 -24.70 -23.58 10.36
N THR A 124 -25.04 -22.46 11.01
CA THR A 124 -26.23 -22.32 11.87
C THR A 124 -27.52 -22.50 11.07
N LEU A 125 -27.64 -21.83 9.92
CA LEU A 125 -28.80 -21.91 9.04
C LEU A 125 -29.04 -23.34 8.51
N GLU A 126 -27.96 -24.03 8.14
CA GLU A 126 -28.02 -25.39 7.59
C GLU A 126 -28.41 -26.44 8.64
N ASN A 127 -27.95 -26.28 9.89
CA ASN A 127 -28.15 -27.28 10.94
C ASN A 127 -29.30 -26.93 11.91
N GLY A 128 -29.84 -25.71 11.85
CA GLY A 128 -30.89 -25.24 12.75
C GLY A 128 -30.44 -25.04 14.19
N PHE A 129 -29.13 -24.84 14.41
CA PHE A 129 -28.57 -24.61 15.75
C PHE A 129 -28.61 -23.14 16.15
N LYS A 130 -28.49 -22.88 17.45
CA LYS A 130 -28.21 -21.53 17.99
C LYS A 130 -26.74 -21.40 18.35
N ILE A 131 -26.07 -20.34 17.89
CA ILE A 131 -24.64 -20.13 18.14
C ILE A 131 -24.31 -18.70 18.61
N ASN A 132 -23.24 -18.58 19.38
CA ASN A 132 -22.55 -17.31 19.63
C ASN A 132 -21.20 -17.32 18.89
N ILE A 133 -20.99 -16.35 17.99
CA ILE A 133 -19.74 -16.19 17.24
C ILE A 133 -18.85 -15.18 17.98
N TYR A 134 -17.58 -15.52 18.13
CA TYR A 134 -16.53 -14.70 18.71
C TYR A 134 -15.45 -14.45 17.66
N THR A 135 -15.15 -13.18 17.41
CA THR A 135 -14.12 -12.74 16.46
C THR A 135 -13.30 -11.61 17.07
N ASP A 136 -12.00 -11.58 16.83
CA ASP A 136 -11.16 -10.43 17.21
C ASP A 136 -11.08 -9.35 16.13
N SER A 137 -11.67 -9.60 14.95
CA SER A 137 -11.74 -8.65 13.85
C SER A 137 -12.82 -7.59 14.06
N GLN A 138 -12.47 -6.54 14.80
CA GLN A 138 -13.31 -5.35 14.95
C GLN A 138 -13.74 -4.78 13.59
N SER A 139 -12.84 -4.84 12.59
CA SER A 139 -13.12 -4.36 11.24
C SER A 139 -14.24 -5.11 10.52
N SER A 140 -14.36 -6.43 10.73
CA SER A 140 -15.44 -7.25 10.18
C SER A 140 -16.78 -6.90 10.83
N VAL A 141 -16.79 -6.71 12.16
CA VAL A 141 -17.99 -6.28 12.91
C VAL A 141 -18.47 -4.91 12.44
N GLU A 142 -17.55 -3.96 12.26
CA GLU A 142 -17.86 -2.62 11.74
C GLU A 142 -18.37 -2.67 10.29
N ALA A 143 -17.79 -3.52 9.44
CA ALA A 143 -18.24 -3.72 8.06
C ALA A 143 -19.68 -4.23 8.00
N LEU A 144 -20.04 -5.18 8.88
CA LEU A 144 -21.41 -5.71 8.99
C LEU A 144 -22.39 -4.66 9.53
N ARG A 145 -21.97 -3.80 10.46
CA ARG A 145 -22.78 -2.69 11.00
C ARG A 145 -22.93 -1.50 10.04
N SER A 146 -22.08 -1.41 9.00
CA SER A 146 -22.14 -0.32 8.03
C SER A 146 -23.48 -0.24 7.30
N THR A 147 -24.07 0.95 7.25
CA THR A 147 -25.34 1.22 6.55
C THR A 147 -25.17 1.34 5.03
N ARG A 148 -23.92 1.35 4.55
CA ARG A 148 -23.56 1.53 3.13
C ARG A 148 -22.52 0.51 2.67
N PRO A 149 -22.79 -0.81 2.79
CA PRO A 149 -21.87 -1.81 2.30
C PRO A 149 -21.73 -1.71 0.78
N ARG A 150 -20.51 -1.91 0.29
CA ARG A 150 -20.16 -1.81 -1.15
C ARG A 150 -19.74 -3.15 -1.75
N SER A 151 -19.36 -4.10 -0.91
CA SER A 151 -18.96 -5.47 -1.28
C SER A 151 -20.21 -6.36 -1.33
N ALA A 152 -20.36 -7.17 -2.37
CA ALA A 152 -21.44 -8.15 -2.43
C ALA A 152 -21.25 -9.20 -1.33
N PHE A 153 -20.01 -9.61 -1.05
CA PHE A 153 -19.70 -10.52 0.04
C PHE A 153 -20.20 -10.02 1.41
N VAL A 154 -19.95 -8.74 1.74
CA VAL A 154 -20.49 -8.14 2.98
C VAL A 154 -22.03 -8.18 2.99
N ILE A 155 -22.67 -7.86 1.86
CA ILE A 155 -24.13 -7.86 1.76
C ILE A 155 -24.70 -9.27 1.92
N GLU A 156 -24.07 -10.27 1.30
CA GLU A 156 -24.42 -11.67 1.46
C GLU A 156 -24.33 -12.10 2.93
N THR A 157 -23.23 -11.76 3.62
CA THR A 157 -23.10 -12.05 5.05
C THR A 157 -24.21 -11.37 5.86
N LYS A 158 -24.55 -10.12 5.55
CA LYS A 158 -25.65 -9.42 6.22
C LYS A 158 -27.01 -10.08 5.98
N ASN A 159 -27.26 -10.58 4.76
CA ASN A 159 -28.47 -11.34 4.45
C ASN A 159 -28.51 -12.65 5.25
N ASN A 160 -27.39 -13.36 5.36
CA ASN A 160 -27.32 -14.60 6.14
C ASN A 160 -27.58 -14.32 7.64
N PHE A 161 -27.04 -13.23 8.19
CA PHE A 161 -27.37 -12.80 9.55
C PHE A 161 -28.85 -12.50 9.72
N TYR A 162 -29.46 -11.80 8.77
CA TYR A 162 -30.89 -11.51 8.78
C TYR A 162 -31.73 -12.80 8.78
N LEU A 163 -31.39 -13.75 7.91
CA LEU A 163 -32.07 -15.05 7.82
C LEU A 163 -31.91 -15.88 9.10
N ALA A 164 -30.74 -15.82 9.74
CA ALA A 164 -30.47 -16.52 11.00
C ALA A 164 -31.25 -15.90 12.17
N GLY A 165 -31.62 -14.62 12.09
CA GLY A 165 -32.42 -13.93 13.09
C GLY A 165 -31.84 -14.06 14.49
N ASN A 166 -32.65 -14.56 15.43
CA ASN A 166 -32.23 -14.75 16.83
C ASN A 166 -31.45 -16.06 17.09
N SER A 167 -30.99 -16.75 16.04
CA SER A 167 -30.17 -17.96 16.16
C SER A 167 -28.67 -17.70 16.15
N VAL A 168 -28.24 -16.45 15.95
CA VAL A 168 -26.82 -16.08 15.96
C VAL A 168 -26.55 -14.82 16.79
N GLY A 169 -25.56 -14.91 17.67
CA GLY A 169 -24.89 -13.75 18.28
C GLY A 169 -23.53 -13.50 17.65
N LEU A 170 -23.08 -12.24 17.63
CA LEU A 170 -21.71 -11.87 17.19
C LEU A 170 -21.07 -10.93 18.22
N THR A 171 -20.06 -11.45 18.91
CA THR A 171 -19.27 -10.70 19.89
C THR A 171 -17.86 -10.45 19.35
N TRP A 172 -17.43 -9.21 19.48
CA TRP A 172 -16.02 -8.88 19.31
C TRP A 172 -15.26 -9.22 20.60
N VAL A 173 -14.18 -9.98 20.46
CA VAL A 173 -13.26 -10.31 21.56
C VAL A 173 -11.91 -9.66 21.32
N LYS A 174 -11.15 -9.42 22.38
CA LYS A 174 -9.81 -8.83 22.22
C LYS A 174 -8.80 -9.93 21.93
N ALA A 175 -8.02 -9.75 20.86
CA ALA A 175 -6.89 -10.62 20.54
C ALA A 175 -5.85 -10.67 21.68
N LEU A 176 -5.17 -11.83 21.81
CA LEU A 176 -3.99 -12.02 22.68
C LEU A 176 -4.25 -11.82 24.20
N VAL A 177 -5.44 -12.17 24.69
CA VAL A 177 -5.79 -12.10 26.13
C VAL A 177 -5.92 -13.49 26.78
N GLY A 178 -5.40 -14.55 26.14
CA GLY A 178 -5.44 -15.90 26.72
C GLY A 178 -6.79 -16.60 26.61
N ASP A 179 -7.66 -16.17 25.68
CA ASP A 179 -8.91 -16.88 25.38
C ASP A 179 -8.57 -18.15 24.58
N PRO A 180 -8.81 -19.37 25.12
CA PRO A 180 -8.40 -20.60 24.46
C PRO A 180 -9.10 -20.83 23.12
N GLY A 181 -10.33 -20.35 22.95
CA GLY A 181 -11.08 -20.47 21.69
C GLY A 181 -10.50 -19.55 20.61
N ASN A 182 -10.15 -18.31 20.97
CA ASN A 182 -9.52 -17.37 20.05
C ASN A 182 -8.11 -17.83 19.65
N GLU A 183 -7.31 -18.33 20.61
CA GLU A 183 -5.98 -18.88 20.33
C GLU A 183 -6.04 -20.11 19.42
N LEU A 184 -7.03 -20.99 19.62
CA LEU A 184 -7.28 -22.13 18.76
C LEU A 184 -7.63 -21.69 17.33
N ALA A 185 -8.52 -20.70 17.19
CA ALA A 185 -8.88 -20.15 15.89
C ALA A 185 -7.68 -19.54 15.16
N ASP A 186 -6.87 -18.70 15.84
CA ASP A 186 -5.65 -18.09 15.25
C ASP A 186 -4.62 -19.15 14.82
N HIS A 187 -4.40 -20.16 15.66
CA HIS A 187 -3.54 -21.28 15.32
C HIS A 187 -4.02 -22.01 14.05
N ASP A 188 -5.30 -22.38 13.99
CA ASP A 188 -5.85 -23.12 12.85
C ASP A 188 -6.01 -22.26 11.59
N ALA A 189 -6.18 -20.94 11.72
CA ALA A 189 -6.24 -20.02 10.58
C ALA A 189 -4.87 -19.91 9.91
N LYS A 190 -3.78 -19.92 10.69
CA LYS A 190 -2.40 -20.01 10.17
C LYS A 190 -2.16 -21.33 9.45
N LEU A 191 -2.63 -22.45 10.00
CA LEU A 191 -2.54 -23.75 9.30
C LEU A 191 -3.39 -23.76 8.02
N ALA A 192 -4.54 -23.09 8.02
CA ALA A 192 -5.42 -23.02 6.87
C ALA A 192 -4.78 -22.33 5.64
N THR A 193 -3.74 -21.49 5.83
CA THR A 193 -3.07 -20.84 4.70
C THR A 193 -2.35 -21.85 3.79
N THR A 194 -1.89 -22.98 4.34
CA THR A 194 -1.20 -24.03 3.57
C THR A 194 -2.06 -25.29 3.40
N ASP A 195 -2.72 -25.73 4.48
CA ASP A 195 -3.32 -27.06 4.60
C ASP A 195 -4.86 -27.02 4.64
N GLY A 196 -5.46 -25.84 4.45
CA GLY A 196 -6.91 -25.66 4.42
C GLY A 196 -7.56 -26.18 3.14
N GLU A 197 -8.83 -26.55 3.22
CA GLU A 197 -9.63 -26.88 2.04
C GLU A 197 -9.86 -25.62 1.19
N ASN A 198 -9.77 -25.72 -0.13
CA ASN A 198 -9.93 -24.53 -0.98
C ASN A 198 -11.37 -24.00 -0.90
N MET A 199 -11.52 -22.73 -0.50
CA MET A 199 -12.77 -22.01 -0.55
C MET A 199 -12.69 -20.85 -1.54
N ASN A 200 -13.61 -20.83 -2.50
CA ASN A 200 -13.69 -19.75 -3.48
C ASN A 200 -14.43 -18.55 -2.89
N VAL A 201 -13.69 -17.50 -2.56
CA VAL A 201 -14.23 -16.18 -2.24
C VAL A 201 -13.83 -15.22 -3.35
N GLN A 202 -14.80 -14.49 -3.91
CA GLN A 202 -14.55 -13.58 -5.03
C GLN A 202 -13.51 -12.50 -4.67
N THR A 203 -12.67 -12.13 -5.62
CA THR A 203 -11.57 -11.18 -5.41
C THR A 203 -12.12 -9.77 -5.16
N PRO A 204 -11.69 -9.08 -4.09
CA PRO A 204 -12.26 -7.80 -3.72
C PRO A 204 -11.73 -6.68 -4.62
N LEU A 205 -12.57 -5.69 -4.88
CA LEU A 205 -12.20 -4.51 -5.69
C LEU A 205 -10.98 -3.75 -5.13
N SER A 206 -10.77 -3.79 -3.81
CA SER A 206 -9.59 -3.21 -3.16
C SER A 206 -8.30 -3.86 -3.65
N TYR A 207 -8.27 -5.19 -3.77
CA TYR A 207 -7.11 -5.92 -4.28
C TYR A 207 -6.85 -5.62 -5.76
N VAL A 208 -7.91 -5.51 -6.57
CA VAL A 208 -7.76 -5.12 -8.00
C VAL A 208 -7.14 -3.73 -8.12
N LYS A 209 -7.61 -2.75 -7.33
CA LYS A 209 -7.04 -1.39 -7.28
C LYS A 209 -5.59 -1.39 -6.81
N PHE A 210 -5.26 -2.25 -5.84
CA PHE A 210 -3.89 -2.47 -5.40
C PHE A 210 -3.02 -3.03 -6.54
N LYS A 211 -3.47 -4.06 -7.26
CA LYS A 211 -2.74 -4.67 -8.38
C LYS A 211 -2.50 -3.67 -9.51
N ILE A 212 -3.50 -2.86 -9.88
CA ILE A 212 -3.35 -1.78 -10.86
C ILE A 212 -2.28 -0.78 -10.40
N THR A 213 -2.32 -0.37 -9.14
CA THR A 213 -1.33 0.58 -8.58
C THR A 213 0.07 -0.02 -8.53
N LYS A 214 0.19 -1.31 -8.18
CA LYS A 214 1.45 -2.08 -8.18
C LYS A 214 2.03 -2.17 -9.59
N ASN A 215 1.21 -2.45 -10.60
CA ASN A 215 1.64 -2.49 -12.00
C ASN A 215 2.07 -1.11 -12.50
N LEU A 216 1.35 -0.04 -12.16
CA LEU A 216 1.78 1.33 -12.48
C LEU A 216 3.16 1.64 -11.89
N MET A 217 3.42 1.26 -10.64
CA MET A 217 4.72 1.48 -10.01
C MET A 217 5.83 0.69 -10.69
N LYS A 218 5.56 -0.56 -11.11
CA LYS A 218 6.50 -1.37 -11.90
C LYS A 218 6.81 -0.74 -13.26
N ASP A 219 5.78 -0.33 -14.00
CA ASP A 219 5.94 0.35 -15.29
C ASP A 219 6.74 1.66 -15.11
N TRP A 220 6.47 2.43 -14.05
CA TRP A 220 7.22 3.66 -13.75
C TRP A 220 8.69 3.37 -13.43
N GLN A 221 8.96 2.38 -12.59
CA GLN A 221 10.32 1.96 -12.26
C GLN A 221 11.09 1.48 -13.50
N TYR A 222 10.45 0.68 -14.36
CA TYR A 222 11.05 0.23 -15.62
C TYR A 222 11.41 1.40 -16.54
N ASN A 223 10.50 2.37 -16.70
CA ASN A 223 10.80 3.58 -17.49
C ASN A 223 11.95 4.39 -16.85
N TRP A 224 12.01 4.43 -15.52
CA TRP A 224 13.07 5.12 -14.81
C TRP A 224 14.43 4.47 -15.03
N GLU A 225 14.53 3.14 -14.95
CA GLU A 225 15.76 2.37 -15.19
C GLU A 225 16.28 2.52 -16.62
N ASN A 226 15.37 2.57 -17.59
CA ASN A 226 15.71 2.65 -19.02
C ASN A 226 15.82 4.09 -19.56
N TYR A 227 15.67 5.11 -18.71
CA TYR A 227 15.79 6.50 -19.16
C TYR A 227 17.26 6.85 -19.46
N ASP A 228 17.65 6.83 -20.73
CA ASP A 228 19.03 7.05 -21.16
C ASP A 228 19.31 8.54 -21.43
N SER A 229 19.57 9.28 -20.36
CA SER A 229 20.15 10.62 -20.44
C SER A 229 21.17 10.81 -19.32
N ASP A 230 22.11 11.73 -19.49
CA ASP A 230 23.11 12.03 -18.46
C ASP A 230 22.46 12.48 -17.16
N SER A 231 21.43 13.33 -17.25
CA SER A 231 20.61 13.75 -16.09
C SER A 231 19.88 12.58 -15.41
N GLY A 232 19.38 11.62 -16.20
CA GLY A 232 18.73 10.42 -15.69
C GLY A 232 19.71 9.48 -14.98
N LYS A 233 20.87 9.25 -15.58
CA LYS A 233 21.96 8.43 -15.00
C LYS A 233 22.43 9.01 -13.68
N ARG A 234 22.64 10.33 -13.62
CA ARG A 234 23.02 11.04 -12.41
C ARG A 234 21.96 10.91 -11.32
N ASP A 235 20.71 11.26 -11.61
CA ASP A 235 19.66 11.28 -10.59
C ASP A 235 19.31 9.87 -10.11
N ARG A 236 19.44 8.84 -10.95
CA ARG A 236 19.36 7.43 -10.52
C ARG A 236 20.41 7.06 -9.46
N SER A 237 21.59 7.67 -9.49
CA SER A 237 22.62 7.43 -8.47
C SER A 237 22.23 7.95 -7.08
N PHE A 238 21.28 8.88 -7.00
CA PHE A 238 20.72 9.40 -5.74
C PHE A 238 19.34 8.79 -5.41
N VAL A 239 18.52 8.58 -6.44
CA VAL A 239 17.15 8.06 -6.37
C VAL A 239 17.04 6.82 -7.26
N PRO A 240 17.54 5.64 -6.80
CA PRO A 240 17.53 4.43 -7.62
C PRO A 240 16.11 3.87 -7.85
N CYS A 241 15.20 4.15 -6.92
CA CYS A 241 13.81 3.69 -6.97
C CYS A 241 12.83 4.86 -6.99
N VAL A 242 11.82 4.78 -7.85
CA VAL A 242 10.72 5.76 -7.88
C VAL A 242 9.87 5.66 -6.61
N ASN A 243 9.41 6.80 -6.11
CA ASN A 243 8.62 6.87 -4.88
C ASN A 243 7.62 8.02 -4.93
N LYS A 244 6.33 7.72 -4.75
CA LYS A 244 5.25 8.72 -4.74
C LYS A 244 5.31 9.67 -3.54
N ASN A 245 5.99 9.28 -2.47
CA ASN A 245 6.14 10.08 -1.26
C ASN A 245 7.42 10.94 -1.30
N LEU A 246 8.24 10.82 -2.36
CA LEU A 246 9.40 11.68 -2.52
C LEU A 246 8.92 13.08 -2.94
N LEU A 247 9.40 14.11 -2.25
CA LEU A 247 9.13 15.50 -2.62
C LEU A 247 10.36 16.36 -2.40
N VAL A 248 11.18 16.48 -3.45
CA VAL A 248 12.30 17.43 -3.47
C VAL A 248 11.77 18.81 -3.85
N HIS A 249 11.61 19.68 -2.87
CA HIS A 249 11.15 21.06 -3.06
C HIS A 249 12.25 22.12 -2.83
N ASN A 250 13.39 21.73 -2.23
CA ASN A 250 14.50 22.65 -2.04
C ASN A 250 15.16 22.98 -3.40
N LYS A 251 15.20 24.27 -3.72
CA LYS A 251 15.73 24.77 -5.01
C LYS A 251 17.20 24.43 -5.23
N CYS A 252 18.04 24.59 -4.21
CA CYS A 252 19.47 24.28 -4.31
C CYS A 252 19.71 22.79 -4.53
N LEU A 253 18.92 21.92 -3.87
CA LEU A 253 18.99 20.48 -4.10
C LEU A 253 18.54 20.09 -5.51
N LEU A 254 17.42 20.64 -5.99
CA LEU A 254 16.97 20.41 -7.37
C LEU A 254 18.04 20.85 -8.38
N TYR A 255 18.67 22.00 -8.17
CA TYR A 255 19.74 22.48 -9.03
C TYR A 255 20.99 21.60 -8.93
N PHE A 256 21.36 21.14 -7.73
CA PHE A 256 22.47 20.23 -7.55
C PHE A 256 22.27 18.90 -8.30
N LEU A 257 21.08 18.31 -8.19
CA LEU A 257 20.74 17.05 -8.85
C LEU A 257 20.77 17.21 -10.37
N MET A 258 20.13 18.25 -10.90
CA MET A 258 20.06 18.52 -12.34
C MET A 258 21.35 19.11 -12.94
N GLU A 259 22.45 19.23 -12.18
CA GLU A 259 23.66 19.97 -12.57
C GLU A 259 23.34 21.36 -13.16
N HIS A 260 22.52 22.10 -12.43
CA HIS A 260 22.14 23.47 -12.72
C HIS A 260 22.66 24.39 -11.64
N GLY A 261 22.70 25.69 -11.94
CA GLY A 261 23.03 26.72 -10.96
C GLY A 261 24.35 27.42 -11.24
N PRO A 262 24.90 28.13 -10.25
CA PRO A 262 26.01 29.05 -10.45
C PRO A 262 27.38 28.34 -10.45
N PHE A 263 27.49 27.24 -11.19
CA PHE A 263 28.72 26.44 -11.26
C PHE A 263 29.49 26.77 -12.55
N PRO A 264 30.83 26.95 -12.49
CA PRO A 264 31.66 27.21 -13.67
C PRO A 264 31.41 26.26 -14.85
N CYS A 265 31.35 24.95 -14.62
CA CYS A 265 31.07 23.96 -15.68
C CYS A 265 29.71 24.22 -16.35
N TYR A 266 28.67 24.50 -15.57
CA TYR A 266 27.33 24.79 -16.08
C TYR A 266 27.32 26.11 -16.86
N LEU A 267 27.83 27.20 -16.27
CA LEU A 267 27.82 28.53 -16.90
C LEU A 267 28.67 28.58 -18.17
N HIS A 268 29.82 27.90 -18.20
CA HIS A 268 30.66 27.77 -19.39
C HIS A 268 29.93 27.06 -20.53
N ARG A 269 29.19 25.97 -20.25
CA ARG A 269 28.36 25.28 -21.25
C ARG A 269 27.34 26.20 -21.91
N PHE A 270 26.82 27.19 -21.17
CA PHE A 270 25.90 28.21 -21.67
C PHE A 270 26.58 29.50 -22.14
N LYS A 271 27.92 29.49 -22.31
CA LYS A 271 28.72 30.63 -22.78
C LYS A 271 28.57 31.89 -21.90
N LYS A 272 28.29 31.68 -20.61
CA LYS A 272 28.19 32.75 -19.60
C LYS A 272 29.47 32.97 -18.82
N LEU A 273 30.45 32.09 -18.96
CA LEU A 273 31.75 32.13 -18.31
C LEU A 273 32.79 31.57 -19.29
N ASN A 274 34.00 32.12 -19.32
CA ASN A 274 35.04 31.74 -20.29
C ASN A 274 35.81 30.47 -19.91
N SER A 275 35.75 30.03 -18.65
CA SER A 275 36.47 28.86 -18.16
C SER A 275 35.54 27.94 -17.35
N PRO A 276 35.57 26.61 -17.54
CA PRO A 276 34.79 25.68 -16.71
C PRO A 276 35.46 25.38 -15.36
N LEU A 277 36.61 25.98 -15.06
CA LEU A 277 37.43 25.61 -13.91
C LEU A 277 37.03 26.37 -12.64
N CYS A 278 37.14 25.67 -11.51
CA CYS A 278 37.19 26.24 -10.18
C CYS A 278 38.55 26.95 -9.98
N PRO A 279 38.64 28.00 -9.13
CA PRO A 279 39.92 28.60 -8.74
C PRO A 279 40.95 27.63 -8.15
N CYS A 280 40.52 26.47 -7.65
CA CYS A 280 41.44 25.42 -7.22
C CYS A 280 42.06 24.60 -8.37
N GLY A 281 41.73 24.92 -9.63
CA GLY A 281 42.28 24.31 -10.84
C GLY A 281 41.54 23.05 -11.36
N ARG A 282 40.51 22.56 -10.64
CA ARG A 282 39.69 21.41 -11.07
C ARG A 282 38.40 21.86 -11.80
N PRO A 283 37.73 20.98 -12.55
CA PRO A 283 36.40 21.27 -13.09
C PRO A 283 35.44 21.75 -11.99
N GLY A 284 34.82 22.92 -12.20
CA GLY A 284 33.92 23.54 -11.25
C GLY A 284 32.48 23.05 -11.41
N ASP A 285 32.25 21.76 -11.22
CA ASP A 285 30.90 21.16 -11.20
C ASP A 285 30.33 21.05 -9.77
N ALA A 286 29.04 20.70 -9.69
CA ALA A 286 28.32 20.63 -8.41
C ALA A 286 28.91 19.59 -7.44
N ASP A 287 29.35 18.43 -7.95
CA ASP A 287 29.94 17.37 -7.12
C ASP A 287 31.30 17.80 -6.58
N HIS A 288 32.08 18.54 -7.36
CA HIS A 288 33.33 19.12 -6.91
C HIS A 288 33.09 20.02 -5.70
N TYR A 289 32.20 21.00 -5.78
CA TYR A 289 31.95 21.93 -4.67
C TYR A 289 31.32 21.26 -3.44
N VAL A 290 30.49 20.23 -3.63
CA VAL A 290 29.85 19.56 -2.48
C VAL A 290 30.80 18.58 -1.78
N PHE A 291 31.58 17.80 -2.53
CA PHE A 291 32.32 16.66 -1.96
C PHE A 291 33.84 16.82 -1.97
N HIS A 292 34.42 17.67 -2.83
CA HIS A 292 35.85 17.61 -3.15
C HIS A 292 36.62 18.93 -3.02
N CYS A 293 35.94 20.08 -3.14
CA CYS A 293 36.60 21.38 -3.27
C CYS A 293 37.17 21.84 -1.93
N PRO A 294 38.48 22.16 -1.85
CA PRO A 294 39.09 22.63 -0.61
C PRO A 294 38.53 23.97 -0.13
N LEU A 295 37.92 24.75 -1.03
CA LEU A 295 37.34 26.06 -0.72
C LEU A 295 35.98 25.97 -0.01
N THR A 296 35.33 24.81 -0.05
CA THR A 296 33.98 24.58 0.50
C THR A 296 33.91 23.35 1.41
N LYS A 297 35.07 22.74 1.75
CA LYS A 297 35.13 21.47 2.47
C LYS A 297 35.08 21.65 3.99
N GLU A 298 34.21 20.85 4.60
CA GLU A 298 34.26 20.34 5.98
C GLU A 298 33.84 18.84 5.97
N PRO A 299 34.17 18.03 7.00
CA PRO A 299 34.34 16.59 6.84
C PRO A 299 33.05 15.80 6.53
N ALA A 300 33.29 14.66 5.88
CA ALA A 300 32.51 13.43 5.83
C ALA A 300 31.12 13.45 5.15
N LEU A 301 31.06 12.87 3.96
CA LEU A 301 30.14 11.78 3.58
C LEU A 301 30.52 11.34 2.16
N ASN A 302 31.32 10.27 2.06
CA ASN A 302 31.83 9.78 0.78
C ASN A 302 30.75 9.03 -0.05
N HIS A 303 29.54 8.88 0.49
CA HIS A 303 28.48 8.05 -0.07
C HIS A 303 27.28 8.91 -0.51
N ARG A 304 27.10 9.07 -1.83
CA ARG A 304 26.07 9.94 -2.46
C ARG A 304 24.63 9.65 -2.02
N VAL A 305 24.26 8.37 -1.92
CA VAL A 305 22.89 7.95 -1.53
C VAL A 305 22.61 8.26 -0.06
N GLU A 306 23.57 7.95 0.81
CA GLU A 306 23.46 8.23 2.25
C GLU A 306 23.41 9.74 2.50
N TRP A 307 24.28 10.50 1.82
CA TRP A 307 24.25 11.95 1.85
C TRP A 307 22.88 12.49 1.43
N PHE A 308 22.30 11.98 0.34
CA PHE A 308 20.98 12.41 -0.12
C PHE A 308 19.87 12.10 0.90
N LYS A 309 19.88 10.91 1.50
CA LYS A 309 18.92 10.54 2.54
C LYS A 309 19.04 11.40 3.80
N ILE A 310 20.26 11.72 4.22
CA ILE A 310 20.53 12.61 5.36
C ILE A 310 20.07 14.03 5.02
N PHE A 311 20.40 14.51 3.82
CA PHE A 311 20.04 15.85 3.35
C PHE A 311 18.53 16.09 3.43
N LEU A 312 17.71 15.14 2.96
CA LEU A 312 16.25 15.27 3.00
C LEU A 312 15.68 15.41 4.42
N LYS A 313 16.44 15.07 5.46
CA LYS A 313 16.02 15.08 6.86
C LYS A 313 16.78 16.10 7.73
N ASN A 314 17.89 16.65 7.24
CA ASN A 314 18.79 17.48 8.04
C ASN A 314 18.88 18.91 7.47
N ARG A 315 18.39 19.87 8.27
CA ARG A 315 18.41 21.30 7.94
C ARG A 315 19.82 21.87 7.79
N GLU A 316 20.79 21.37 8.55
CA GLU A 316 22.19 21.81 8.47
C GLU A 316 22.80 21.47 7.11
N CYS A 317 22.49 20.29 6.57
CA CYS A 317 22.91 19.90 5.22
C CYS A 317 22.31 20.82 4.15
N ILE A 318 21.05 21.24 4.32
CA ILE A 318 20.39 22.21 3.43
C ILE A 318 21.10 23.55 3.46
N LEU A 319 21.34 24.10 4.65
CA LEU A 319 22.05 25.38 4.83
C LEU A 319 23.46 25.34 4.24
N ARG A 320 24.17 24.22 4.40
CA ARG A 320 25.48 24.01 3.78
C ARG A 320 25.41 24.10 2.27
N LEU A 321 24.46 23.42 1.63
CA LEU A 321 24.30 23.46 0.18
C LEU A 321 23.95 24.89 -0.29
N GLU A 322 23.08 25.59 0.43
CA GLU A 322 22.75 27.00 0.14
C GLU A 322 23.97 27.92 0.21
N ASN A 323 24.83 27.73 1.23
CA ASN A 323 26.08 28.48 1.36
C ASN A 323 27.05 28.19 0.20
N ILE A 324 27.16 26.92 -0.22
CA ILE A 324 27.96 26.54 -1.39
C ILE A 324 27.44 27.23 -2.66
N PHE A 325 26.12 27.22 -2.87
CA PHE A 325 25.50 27.90 -4.01
C PHE A 325 25.76 29.40 -4.00
N ARG A 326 25.69 30.06 -2.83
CA ARG A 326 26.02 31.48 -2.67
C ARG A 326 27.48 31.76 -3.00
N PHE A 327 28.39 30.99 -2.41
CA PHE A 327 29.83 31.09 -2.70
C PHE A 327 30.13 30.97 -4.19
N CYS A 328 29.57 29.95 -4.85
CA CYS A 328 29.79 29.75 -6.29
C CYS A 328 29.21 30.89 -7.13
N GLY A 329 28.04 31.42 -6.74
CA GLY A 329 27.43 32.59 -7.37
C GLY A 329 28.29 33.84 -7.29
N ASP A 330 28.74 34.20 -6.09
CA ASP A 330 29.58 35.36 -5.87
C ASP A 330 30.91 35.24 -6.61
N MET A 331 31.50 34.05 -6.61
CA MET A 331 32.73 33.75 -7.33
C MET A 331 32.55 33.89 -8.84
N CYS A 332 31.52 33.29 -9.43
CA CYS A 332 31.27 33.38 -10.87
C CYS A 332 30.96 34.82 -11.32
N ASN A 333 30.27 35.61 -10.50
CA ASN A 333 30.02 37.02 -10.79
C ASN A 333 31.32 37.83 -10.88
N ARG A 334 32.29 37.57 -10.01
CA ARG A 334 33.61 38.22 -10.06
C ARG A 334 34.41 37.82 -11.30
N LEU A 335 34.32 36.55 -11.70
CA LEU A 335 35.02 36.04 -12.89
C LEU A 335 34.42 36.54 -14.22
N ASN A 336 33.17 37.00 -14.21
CA ASN A 336 32.51 37.59 -15.38
C ASN A 336 32.76 39.09 -15.59
N GLN A 337 33.40 39.76 -14.63
CA GLN A 337 33.72 41.19 -14.70
C GLN A 337 35.08 41.48 -15.36
N TYR A 338 35.79 40.43 -15.78
CA TYR A 338 37.06 40.46 -16.52
C TYR A 338 36.92 39.59 -17.77
#